data_AF-A0A820KYT2-F1
#
_entry.id   AF-A0A820KYT2-F1
#
_cell.length_a   1.000
_cell.length_b   1.000
_cell.length_c   1.000
_cell.angle_alpha   90.00
_cell.angle_beta   90.00
_cell.angle_gamma   90.00
#
_symmetry.space_group_name_H-M   'P 1'
#
loop_
_entity.id
_entity.type
_entity.pdbx_description
1 polymer ?
#
loop_
_entity_poly.entity_id
_entity_poly.type
_entity_poly.pdbx_seq_one_letter_code
_entity_poly.pdbx_strand_id
1 'polypeptide(L)'
;RVFETQEMWSNDATKSMTMTQIIDSLASMVDKAGFLPKAKFLAGMASDDINEETRISWKYACSRGIVGTPTFLINGVATSASSAWSLDDWKSVIDPILASNENVSSQIKDCPPNQKTCQYAPHKVQCCLAGENCIPNVGCRCFNLKNGNKCA
;
A
#
# COMPACT_ATOMS: atom_id res chain seq x y z
N ARG A 1 5.48 20.94 -6.59
CA ARG A 1 4.49 21.98 -6.95
C ARG A 1 3.50 22.27 -5.83
N VAL A 2 2.66 21.33 -5.40
CA VAL A 2 1.70 21.59 -4.29
C VAL A 2 2.42 21.91 -2.97
N PHE A 3 3.42 21.10 -2.59
CA PHE A 3 4.18 21.31 -1.34
C PHE A 3 5.17 22.48 -1.40
N GLU A 4 5.59 22.91 -2.58
CA GLU A 4 6.50 24.07 -2.75
C GLU A 4 5.83 25.36 -2.25
N THR A 5 4.50 25.43 -2.31
CA THR A 5 3.72 26.58 -1.86
C THR A 5 3.07 26.34 -0.50
N GLN A 6 3.50 25.35 0.29
CA GLN A 6 2.80 24.98 1.52
C GLN A 6 2.78 26.10 2.58
N GLU A 7 3.86 26.89 2.68
CA GLU A 7 3.98 27.94 3.70
C GLU A 7 2.89 29.02 3.62
N MET A 8 2.38 29.32 2.43
CA MET A 8 1.32 30.30 2.23
C MET A 8 -0.03 29.87 2.84
N TRP A 9 -0.14 28.60 3.23
CA TRP A 9 -1.31 27.99 3.86
C TRP A 9 -1.07 27.59 5.31
N SER A 10 0.03 28.08 5.91
CA SER A 10 0.27 27.92 7.33
C SER A 10 -0.75 28.72 8.15
N ASN A 11 -0.93 28.31 9.42
CA ASN A 11 -1.84 28.99 10.34
C ASN A 11 -1.56 30.50 10.41
N ASP A 12 -0.29 30.89 10.46
CA ASP A 12 0.11 32.30 10.52
C ASP A 12 -0.20 33.06 9.22
N ALA A 13 0.00 32.43 8.07
CA ALA A 13 -0.27 33.03 6.77
C ALA A 13 -1.78 33.23 6.53
N THR A 14 -2.62 32.33 7.03
CA THR A 14 -4.07 32.36 6.80
C THR A 14 -4.88 32.92 7.96
N LYS A 15 -4.24 33.38 9.05
CA LYS A 15 -4.92 33.77 10.30
C LYS A 15 -6.01 34.85 10.16
N SER A 16 -5.89 35.72 9.16
CA SER A 16 -6.83 36.82 8.89
C SER A 16 -7.78 36.53 7.73
N MET A 17 -7.70 35.34 7.13
CA MET A 17 -8.52 34.95 5.98
C MET A 17 -9.75 34.19 6.44
N THR A 18 -10.86 34.37 5.72
CA THR A 18 -12.04 33.52 5.86
C THR A 18 -11.82 32.19 5.14
N MET A 19 -12.55 31.13 5.53
CA MET A 19 -12.46 29.85 4.82
C MET A 19 -12.83 29.96 3.34
N THR A 20 -13.81 30.80 2.99
CA THR A 20 -14.16 31.02 1.58
C THR A 20 -13.01 31.62 0.79
N GLN A 21 -12.27 32.58 1.37
CA GLN A 21 -11.07 33.15 0.74
C GLN A 21 -9.95 32.12 0.59
N ILE A 22 -9.75 31.28 1.61
CA ILE A 22 -8.75 30.21 1.57
C ILE A 22 -9.09 29.21 0.45
N ILE A 23 -10.34 28.73 0.41
CA ILE A 23 -10.82 27.78 -0.59
C ILE A 23 -10.72 28.35 -2.01
N ASP A 24 -11.12 29.60 -2.24
CA ASP A 24 -11.04 30.23 -3.55
C ASP A 24 -9.59 30.39 -4.04
N SER A 25 -8.70 30.74 -3.12
CA SER A 25 -7.27 30.90 -3.42
C SER A 25 -6.60 29.54 -3.67
N LEU A 26 -6.96 28.47 -2.95
CA LEU A 26 -6.55 27.09 -3.23
C LEU A 26 -7.03 26.65 -4.61
N ALA A 27 -8.31 26.87 -4.91
CA ALA A 27 -8.89 26.52 -6.21
C ALA A 27 -8.18 27.23 -7.37
N SER A 28 -7.82 28.49 -7.18
CA SER A 28 -7.05 29.28 -8.15
C SER A 28 -5.61 28.77 -8.32
N MET A 29 -4.97 28.31 -7.24
CA MET A 29 -3.63 27.71 -7.31
C MET A 29 -3.65 26.38 -8.07
N VAL A 30 -4.63 25.52 -7.79
CA VAL A 30 -4.80 24.22 -8.47
C VAL A 30 -5.05 24.38 -9.97
N ASP A 31 -5.87 25.37 -10.34
CA ASP A 31 -6.17 25.71 -11.73
C ASP A 31 -4.91 26.22 -12.47
N LYS A 32 -4.19 27.19 -11.88
CA LYS A 32 -2.93 27.71 -12.41
C LYS A 32 -1.84 26.64 -12.54
N ALA A 33 -1.82 25.68 -11.62
CA ALA A 33 -0.87 24.58 -11.66
C ALA A 33 -1.22 23.52 -12.72
N GLY A 34 -2.40 23.60 -13.35
CA GLY A 34 -2.86 22.69 -14.39
C GLY A 34 -3.34 21.34 -13.87
N PHE A 35 -3.65 21.22 -12.58
CA PHE A 35 -4.13 19.96 -12.01
C PHE A 35 -5.62 19.74 -12.31
N LEU A 36 -6.46 20.73 -11.99
CA LEU A 36 -7.90 20.67 -12.15
C LEU A 36 -8.47 22.08 -12.38
N PRO A 37 -9.51 22.23 -13.22
CA PRO A 37 -10.21 23.51 -13.36
C PRO A 37 -10.74 24.01 -12.01
N LYS A 38 -10.66 25.32 -11.78
CA LYS A 38 -11.13 25.96 -10.54
C LYS A 38 -12.53 25.51 -10.12
N ALA A 39 -13.47 25.49 -11.06
CA ALA A 39 -14.86 25.09 -10.80
C ALA A 39 -14.98 23.63 -10.31
N LYS A 40 -14.17 22.71 -10.85
CA LYS A 40 -14.16 21.31 -10.38
C LYS A 40 -13.58 21.19 -8.98
N PHE A 41 -12.53 21.96 -8.67
CA PHE A 41 -11.97 21.97 -7.33
C PHE A 41 -12.98 22.50 -6.29
N LEU A 42 -13.67 23.59 -6.61
CA LEU A 42 -14.71 24.15 -5.73
C LEU A 42 -15.86 23.17 -5.52
N ALA A 43 -16.31 22.47 -6.57
CA ALA A 43 -17.31 21.42 -6.44
C ALA A 43 -16.82 20.27 -5.54
N GLY A 44 -15.54 19.90 -5.65
CA GLY A 44 -14.95 18.87 -4.79
C GLY A 44 -14.85 19.29 -3.32
N MET A 45 -14.55 20.56 -3.03
CA MET A 45 -14.55 21.10 -1.67
C MET A 45 -15.94 21.12 -1.01
N ALA A 46 -17.00 21.08 -1.81
CA ALA A 46 -18.39 21.00 -1.35
C ALA A 46 -18.98 19.57 -1.41
N SER A 47 -18.17 18.56 -1.78
CA SER A 47 -18.64 17.19 -1.95
C SER A 47 -18.63 16.42 -0.62
N ASP A 48 -19.79 15.88 -0.25
CA ASP A 48 -19.92 15.02 0.93
C ASP A 48 -19.10 13.73 0.79
N ASP A 49 -19.11 13.11 -0.39
CA ASP A 49 -18.33 11.89 -0.68
C ASP A 49 -16.83 12.13 -0.46
N ILE A 50 -16.27 13.22 -1.01
CA ILE A 50 -14.83 13.53 -0.85
C ILE A 50 -14.50 13.83 0.62
N ASN A 51 -15.40 14.51 1.34
CA ASN A 51 -15.25 14.75 2.77
C ASN A 51 -15.30 13.44 3.58
N GLU A 52 -16.18 12.50 3.23
CA GLU A 52 -16.26 11.18 3.84
C GLU A 52 -14.98 10.36 3.61
N GLU A 53 -14.51 10.26 2.37
CA GLU A 53 -13.27 9.56 2.02
C GLU A 53 -12.05 10.12 2.76
N THR A 54 -11.99 11.45 2.93
CA THR A 54 -10.93 12.12 3.70
C THR A 54 -10.99 11.74 5.18
N ARG A 55 -12.20 11.68 5.76
CA ARG A 55 -12.41 11.27 7.16
C ARG A 55 -12.10 9.81 7.39
N ILE A 56 -12.45 8.93 6.45
CA ILE A 56 -12.11 7.50 6.49
C ILE A 56 -10.59 7.34 6.48
N SER A 57 -9.90 8.03 5.56
CA SER A 57 -8.43 8.01 5.47
C SER A 57 -7.76 8.50 6.76
N TRP A 58 -8.27 9.57 7.37
CA TRP A 58 -7.77 10.07 8.66
C TRP A 58 -8.00 9.07 9.80
N LYS A 59 -9.19 8.49 9.91
CA LYS A 59 -9.50 7.45 10.92
C LYS A 59 -8.62 6.21 10.74
N TYR A 60 -8.33 5.82 9.50
CA TYR A 60 -7.43 4.72 9.22
C TYR A 60 -6.02 4.99 9.77
N ALA A 61 -5.47 6.19 9.58
CA ALA A 61 -4.21 6.60 10.19
C ALA A 61 -4.26 6.53 11.73
N CYS A 62 -5.33 7.02 12.36
CA CYS A 62 -5.51 6.94 13.81
C CYS A 62 -5.59 5.49 14.32
N SER A 63 -6.26 4.60 13.59
CA SER A 63 -6.35 3.17 13.95
C SER A 63 -4.99 2.46 13.96
N ARG A 64 -3.98 3.08 13.35
CA ARG A 64 -2.60 2.61 13.26
C ARG A 64 -1.67 3.30 14.26
N GLY A 65 -2.23 4.06 15.21
CA GLY A 65 -1.46 4.76 16.26
C GLY A 65 -0.70 5.99 15.75
N ILE A 66 -1.03 6.52 14.57
CA ILE A 66 -0.39 7.72 14.04
C ILE A 66 -0.92 8.96 14.77
N VAL A 67 -0.02 9.67 15.45
CA VAL A 67 -0.33 10.89 16.24
C VAL A 67 0.27 12.17 15.67
N GLY A 68 1.13 12.05 14.64
CA GLY A 68 1.85 13.18 14.07
C GLY A 68 2.29 12.90 12.64
N THR A 69 2.70 13.96 11.95
CA THR A 69 3.20 13.89 10.58
C THR A 69 4.58 14.56 10.48
N PRO A 70 5.49 14.06 9.63
CA PRO A 70 5.38 12.80 8.89
C PRO A 70 5.56 11.57 9.80
N THR A 71 4.82 10.49 9.51
CA THR A 71 5.02 9.16 10.11
C THR A 71 4.99 8.13 8.99
N PHE A 72 5.97 7.22 8.97
CA PHE A 72 6.12 6.25 7.88
C PHE A 72 5.96 4.82 8.40
N LEU A 73 5.32 3.98 7.58
CA LEU A 73 5.14 2.57 7.85
C LEU A 73 5.56 1.76 6.62
N ILE A 74 6.33 0.69 6.83
CA ILE A 74 6.66 -0.30 5.80
C ILE A 74 5.96 -1.60 6.20
N ASN A 75 5.07 -2.11 5.35
CA ASN A 75 4.22 -3.28 5.63
C ASN A 75 3.45 -3.18 6.98
N GLY A 76 3.14 -1.96 7.39
CA GLY A 76 2.43 -1.68 8.64
C GLY A 76 3.28 -1.67 9.91
N VAL A 77 4.58 -1.79 9.78
CA VAL A 77 5.54 -1.59 10.87
C VAL A 77 6.08 -0.17 10.78
N ALA A 78 6.07 0.57 11.90
CA ALA A 78 6.65 1.90 11.96
C ALA A 78 8.16 1.84 11.62
N THR A 79 8.61 2.73 10.75
CA THR A 79 10.03 2.86 10.38
C THR A 79 10.57 4.18 10.89
N SER A 80 11.85 4.23 11.23
CA SER A 80 12.56 5.45 11.65
C SER A 80 12.88 6.37 10.46
N ALA A 81 12.04 6.35 9.42
CA ALA A 81 12.23 7.15 8.22
C ALA A 81 11.99 8.63 8.49
N SER A 82 12.63 9.46 7.67
CA SER A 82 12.54 10.92 7.74
C SER A 82 11.99 11.48 6.43
N SER A 83 11.30 12.63 6.49
CA SER A 83 10.93 13.39 5.29
C SER A 83 12.14 13.85 4.47
N ALA A 84 13.35 13.81 5.05
CA ALA A 84 14.60 14.13 4.37
C ALA A 84 15.23 12.93 3.64
N TRP A 85 14.66 11.71 3.74
CA TRP A 85 15.21 10.53 3.08
C TRP A 85 15.24 10.67 1.57
N SER A 86 16.40 10.36 0.99
CA SER A 86 16.61 10.21 -0.43
C SER A 86 16.00 8.89 -0.95
N LEU A 87 15.96 8.74 -2.28
CA LEU A 87 15.57 7.47 -2.90
C LEU A 87 16.48 6.31 -2.45
N ASP A 88 17.77 6.55 -2.28
CA ASP A 88 18.72 5.52 -1.90
C ASP A 88 18.53 5.09 -0.43
N ASP A 89 18.15 6.02 0.46
CA ASP A 89 17.77 5.69 1.84
C ASP A 89 16.55 4.74 1.85
N TRP A 90 15.53 5.04 1.04
CA TRP A 90 14.36 4.16 0.90
C TRP A 90 14.73 2.77 0.36
N LYS A 91 15.54 2.72 -0.70
CA LYS A 91 16.01 1.46 -1.28
C LYS A 91 16.78 0.62 -0.28
N SER A 92 17.63 1.24 0.55
CA SER A 92 18.43 0.52 1.55
C SER A 92 17.58 -0.29 2.55
N VAL A 93 16.33 0.12 2.79
CA VAL A 93 15.40 -0.56 3.69
C VAL A 93 14.42 -1.47 2.94
N ILE A 94 13.95 -1.06 1.76
CA ILE A 94 12.94 -1.80 1.00
C ILE A 94 13.55 -2.96 0.20
N ASP A 95 14.67 -2.74 -0.48
CA ASP A 95 15.25 -3.72 -1.41
C ASP A 95 15.62 -5.04 -0.71
N PRO A 96 16.20 -5.06 0.51
CA PRO A 96 16.45 -6.31 1.22
C PRO A 96 15.17 -7.10 1.55
N ILE A 97 14.07 -6.41 1.85
CA ILE A 97 12.77 -7.04 2.13
C ILE A 97 12.23 -7.71 0.86
N LEU A 98 12.39 -7.06 -0.29
CA LEU A 98 11.99 -7.63 -1.58
C LEU A 98 12.85 -8.84 -1.96
N ALA A 99 14.18 -8.74 -1.82
CA ALA A 99 15.11 -9.84 -2.11
C ALA A 99 14.90 -11.07 -1.20
N SER A 100 14.48 -10.87 0.05
CA SER A 100 14.14 -11.97 0.95
C SER A 100 12.97 -12.83 0.44
N ASN A 101 12.02 -12.23 -0.30
CA ASN A 101 10.89 -12.95 -0.89
C ASN A 101 11.30 -13.75 -2.15
N GLU A 102 12.37 -13.37 -2.84
CA GLU A 102 12.88 -14.11 -3.99
C GLU A 102 13.69 -15.35 -3.55
N ASN A 103 14.41 -15.25 -2.43
CA ASN A 103 15.24 -16.35 -1.92
C ASN A 103 14.44 -17.49 -1.26
N VAL A 104 13.17 -17.25 -0.88
CA VAL A 104 12.27 -18.31 -0.38
C VAL A 104 11.70 -19.15 -1.55
N SER A 105 11.63 -18.57 -2.75
CA SER A 105 11.19 -19.29 -3.97
C SER A 105 12.20 -20.31 -4.47
N SER A 106 13.49 -20.07 -4.25
CA SER A 106 14.56 -20.73 -4.99
C SER A 106 15.16 -21.95 -4.30
N GLN A 107 14.67 -22.32 -3.10
CA GLN A 107 15.24 -23.44 -2.33
C GLN A 107 14.46 -24.76 -2.40
N ILE A 108 13.32 -24.82 -3.09
CA ILE A 108 12.70 -26.10 -3.45
C ILE A 108 12.96 -26.33 -4.95
N LYS A 109 14.21 -26.69 -5.28
CA LYS A 109 14.52 -27.19 -6.63
C LYS A 109 14.19 -28.67 -6.77
N ASP A 110 14.35 -29.44 -5.69
CA ASP A 110 14.13 -30.88 -5.70
C ASP A 110 13.32 -31.30 -4.47
N CYS A 111 12.16 -31.92 -4.73
CA CYS A 111 11.38 -32.54 -3.68
C CYS A 111 12.01 -33.89 -3.26
N PRO A 112 11.85 -34.30 -1.98
CA PRO A 112 12.28 -35.62 -1.53
C PRO A 112 11.65 -36.75 -2.38
N PRO A 113 12.23 -37.97 -2.36
CA PRO A 113 11.66 -39.12 -3.05
C PRO A 113 10.18 -39.32 -2.71
N ASN A 114 9.35 -39.62 -3.71
CA ASN A 114 7.89 -39.77 -3.63
C ASN A 114 7.07 -38.49 -3.43
N GLN A 115 7.65 -37.33 -3.71
CA GLN A 115 6.94 -36.04 -3.73
C GLN A 115 7.08 -35.35 -5.09
N LYS A 116 6.08 -34.55 -5.47
CA LYS A 116 6.08 -33.77 -6.72
C LYS A 116 6.10 -32.27 -6.46
N THR A 117 6.88 -31.54 -7.25
CA THR A 117 6.97 -30.08 -7.16
C THR A 117 5.67 -29.41 -7.65
N CYS A 118 5.11 -28.50 -6.85
CA CYS A 118 3.93 -27.70 -7.16
C CYS A 118 4.27 -26.21 -7.14
N GLN A 119 4.25 -25.58 -8.32
CA GLN A 119 4.35 -24.13 -8.48
C GLN A 119 2.95 -23.55 -8.46
N TYR A 120 2.51 -23.03 -7.32
CA TYR A 120 1.12 -22.58 -7.14
C TYR A 120 0.95 -21.06 -7.30
N ALA A 121 2.02 -20.29 -7.23
CA ALA A 121 2.02 -18.85 -7.55
C ALA A 121 3.39 -18.43 -8.12
N PRO A 122 3.51 -17.24 -8.74
CA PRO A 122 4.81 -16.72 -9.16
C PRO A 122 5.79 -16.74 -7.99
N HIS A 123 6.92 -17.41 -8.20
CA HIS A 123 7.97 -17.58 -7.18
C HIS A 123 7.50 -18.29 -5.89
N LYS A 124 6.45 -19.11 -5.95
CA LYS A 124 6.01 -19.94 -4.81
C LYS A 124 5.90 -21.40 -5.20
N VAL A 125 6.75 -22.21 -4.60
CA VAL A 125 6.87 -23.64 -4.83
C VAL A 125 6.66 -24.39 -3.52
N GLN A 126 6.07 -25.59 -3.58
CA GLN A 126 6.05 -26.54 -2.46
C GLN A 126 6.07 -27.98 -2.99
N CYS A 127 6.30 -28.96 -2.12
CA CYS A 127 6.28 -30.37 -2.47
C CYS A 127 4.95 -31.02 -2.08
N CYS A 128 4.27 -31.63 -3.05
CA CYS A 128 3.05 -32.38 -2.83
C CYS A 128 3.34 -33.87 -2.58
N LEU A 129 2.63 -34.46 -1.63
CA LEU A 129 2.62 -35.90 -1.37
C LEU A 129 1.88 -36.67 -2.47
N ALA A 130 2.04 -37.99 -2.48
CA ALA A 130 1.30 -38.89 -3.36
C ALA A 130 -0.21 -38.76 -3.13
N GLY A 131 -0.98 -38.49 -4.19
CA GLY A 131 -2.43 -38.30 -4.15
C GLY A 131 -2.90 -36.84 -4.01
N GLU A 132 -2.00 -35.90 -3.71
CA GLU A 132 -2.32 -34.48 -3.74
C GLU A 132 -2.26 -33.92 -5.16
N ASN A 133 -3.01 -32.84 -5.43
CA ASN A 133 -2.97 -32.09 -6.68
C ASN A 133 -2.57 -30.64 -6.44
N CYS A 134 -1.85 -30.05 -7.38
CA CYS A 134 -1.43 -28.66 -7.32
C CYS A 134 -2.55 -27.75 -7.83
N ILE A 135 -3.12 -26.93 -6.94
CA ILE A 135 -4.18 -25.97 -7.29
C ILE A 135 -3.56 -24.57 -7.39
N PRO A 136 -3.76 -23.83 -8.51
CA PRO A 136 -3.29 -22.44 -8.65
C PRO A 136 -3.76 -21.55 -7.49
N ASN A 137 -2.86 -20.71 -6.96
CA ASN A 137 -3.03 -19.81 -5.82
C ASN A 137 -3.40 -20.47 -4.48
N VAL A 138 -3.47 -21.79 -4.41
CA VAL A 138 -3.97 -22.54 -3.25
C VAL A 138 -2.92 -23.54 -2.74
N GLY A 139 -2.25 -24.23 -3.66
CA GLY A 139 -1.23 -25.21 -3.34
C GLY A 139 -1.68 -26.67 -3.43
N CYS A 140 -0.91 -27.58 -2.81
CA CYS A 140 -1.21 -29.01 -2.76
C CYS A 140 -2.51 -29.26 -1.98
N ARG A 141 -3.46 -29.97 -2.58
CA ARG A 141 -4.71 -30.38 -1.95
C ARG A 141 -5.05 -31.82 -2.30
N CYS A 142 -5.54 -32.55 -1.31
CA CYS A 142 -6.18 -33.84 -1.54
C CYS A 142 -7.54 -33.63 -2.21
N PHE A 143 -7.72 -34.24 -3.37
CA PHE A 143 -9.07 -34.48 -3.86
C PHE A 143 -9.57 -35.73 -3.16
N ASN A 144 -10.72 -35.64 -2.48
CA ASN A 144 -11.43 -36.84 -2.05
C ASN A 144 -11.77 -37.63 -3.31
N LEU A 145 -11.02 -38.70 -3.58
CA LEU A 145 -11.50 -39.75 -4.48
C LEU A 145 -12.82 -40.24 -3.87
N LYS A 146 -13.84 -40.42 -4.71
CA LYS A 146 -15.24 -40.73 -4.30
C LYS A 146 -15.41 -41.96 -3.38
N ASN A 147 -14.31 -42.64 -3.04
CA ASN A 147 -14.26 -43.86 -2.22
C ASN A 147 -13.65 -43.64 -0.83
N GLY A 148 -13.54 -42.40 -0.32
CA GLY A 148 -13.17 -42.14 1.07
C GLY A 148 -11.69 -42.36 1.42
N ASN A 149 -10.84 -42.68 0.44
CA ASN A 149 -9.39 -42.70 0.63
C ASN A 149 -8.88 -41.26 0.69
N LYS A 150 -8.54 -40.80 1.90
CA LYS A 150 -7.73 -39.60 2.10
C LYS A 150 -6.32 -39.87 1.55
N CYS A 151 -5.60 -38.83 1.15
CA CYS A 151 -4.16 -38.97 0.94
C CYS A 151 -3.55 -39.58 2.21
N ALA A 152 -2.63 -40.52 2.02
CA ALA A 152 -1.92 -41.19 3.12
C ALA A 152 -1.00 -40.21 3.86
#